data_AF-A0A4Y2PJ66-F1
#
_entry.id   AF-A0A4Y2PJ66-F1
#
_cell.length_a   1.000
_cell.length_b   1.000
_cell.length_c   1.000
_cell.angle_alpha   90.00
_cell.angle_beta   90.00
_cell.angle_gamma   90.00
#
_symmetry.space_group_name_H-M   'P 1'
#
loop_
_entity.id
_entity.type
_entity.pdbx_description
1 polymer ?
#
loop_
_entity_poly.entity_id
_entity_poly.type
_entity_poly.pdbx_seq_one_letter_code
_entity_poly.pdbx_strand_id
1 'polypeptide(L)'
;MWFTQHIPFPINDVLMSISGGVVGTADVNCHLSHELDCDGISRIVGGNFGNVKFKRKDKVITLASVNNSAKIGKEKITVDPLTLFHRICVAK
;
A
#
# COMPACT_ATOMS: atom_id res chain seq x y z
N MET A 1 10.24 -18.78 -26.37
CA MET A 1 11.19 -18.92 -25.23
C MET A 1 12.30 -17.88 -25.37
N TRP A 2 11.96 -16.59 -25.27
CA TRP A 2 12.93 -15.48 -25.39
C TRP A 2 13.13 -14.81 -24.03
N PHE A 3 12.03 -14.43 -23.36
CA PHE A 3 12.07 -13.81 -22.02
C PHE A 3 12.67 -14.71 -20.93
N THR A 4 12.68 -16.03 -21.12
CA THR A 4 13.33 -16.96 -20.20
C THR A 4 14.86 -16.92 -20.33
N GLN A 5 15.38 -16.62 -21.53
CA GLN A 5 16.82 -16.50 -21.81
C GLN A 5 17.29 -15.04 -21.67
N HIS A 6 16.39 -14.08 -21.87
CA HIS A 6 16.61 -12.66 -21.80
C HIS A 6 15.60 -12.04 -20.84
N ILE A 7 15.86 -12.18 -19.54
CA ILE A 7 15.00 -11.62 -18.50
C ILE A 7 15.06 -10.10 -18.62
N PRO A 8 13.96 -9.43 -18.98
CA PRO A 8 13.98 -8.00 -19.28
C PRO A 8 14.08 -7.11 -18.03
N PHE A 9 13.95 -7.71 -16.85
CA PHE A 9 13.95 -7.01 -15.56
C PHE A 9 15.02 -7.61 -14.64
N PRO A 10 15.67 -6.78 -13.81
CA PRO A 10 16.59 -7.28 -12.80
C PRO A 10 15.84 -8.19 -11.82
N ILE A 11 16.40 -9.37 -11.54
CA ILE A 11 15.95 -10.20 -10.42
C ILE A 11 16.63 -9.65 -9.17
N ASN A 12 15.83 -9.14 -8.23
CA ASN A 12 16.30 -8.65 -6.95
C ASN A 12 15.27 -8.99 -5.85
N ASP A 13 15.73 -8.96 -4.61
CA ASP A 13 14.90 -9.30 -3.44
C ASP A 13 14.08 -8.09 -2.93
N VAL A 14 14.00 -7.02 -3.73
CA VAL A 14 13.30 -5.78 -3.37
C VAL A 14 12.09 -5.58 -4.27
N LEU A 15 10.98 -5.16 -3.65
CA LEU A 15 9.79 -4.78 -4.40
C LEU A 15 10.05 -3.46 -5.14
N MET A 16 9.93 -3.42 -6.47
CA MET A 16 10.20 -2.22 -7.26
C MET A 16 9.13 -1.97 -8.33
N SER A 17 8.79 -0.70 -8.55
CA SER A 17 7.95 -0.26 -9.66
C SER A 17 8.76 -0.26 -10.94
N ILE A 18 8.39 -1.07 -11.92
CA ILE A 18 9.06 -1.11 -13.22
C ILE A 18 8.89 0.22 -13.97
N SER A 19 7.72 0.86 -13.85
CA SER A 19 7.39 2.10 -14.56
C SER A 19 8.10 3.35 -14.04
N GLY A 20 8.41 3.39 -12.73
CA GLY A 20 8.86 4.60 -12.05
C GLY A 20 10.14 4.42 -11.24
N GLY A 21 10.71 3.22 -11.22
CA GLY A 21 11.90 2.89 -10.43
C GLY A 21 11.74 2.99 -8.92
N VAL A 22 10.51 3.21 -8.42
CA VAL A 22 10.25 3.35 -6.98
C VAL A 22 10.54 2.03 -6.29
N VAL A 23 11.46 2.04 -5.34
CA VAL A 23 11.80 0.88 -4.51
C VAL A 23 10.98 0.92 -3.22
N GLY A 24 10.37 -0.21 -2.89
CA GLY A 24 9.57 -0.38 -1.70
C GLY A 24 10.42 -0.31 -0.44
N THR A 25 9.87 0.33 0.57
CA THR A 25 10.40 0.32 1.93
C THR A 25 9.87 -0.90 2.70
N ALA A 26 10.45 -1.21 3.86
CA ALA A 26 10.08 -2.39 4.66
C ALA A 26 8.60 -2.43 5.10
N ASP A 27 7.93 -1.28 5.13
CA ASP A 27 6.50 -1.13 5.41
C ASP A 27 5.59 -1.46 4.22
N VAL A 28 6.11 -1.51 2.98
CA VAL A 28 5.30 -1.77 1.79
C VAL A 28 4.95 -3.26 1.71
N ASN A 29 3.65 -3.57 1.69
CA ASN A 29 3.13 -4.93 1.71
C ASN A 29 2.12 -5.22 0.58
N CYS A 30 2.05 -4.39 -0.47
CA CYS A 30 1.04 -4.54 -1.51
C CYS A 30 1.11 -5.86 -2.30
N HIS A 31 2.26 -6.53 -2.30
CA HIS A 31 2.42 -7.88 -2.86
C HIS A 31 1.62 -8.95 -2.08
N LEU A 32 1.28 -8.68 -0.81
CA LEU A 32 0.46 -9.55 0.05
C LEU A 32 -1.01 -9.11 0.09
N SER A 33 -1.43 -8.19 -0.80
CA SER A 33 -2.78 -7.59 -0.75
C SER A 33 -3.90 -8.62 -0.70
N HIS A 34 -3.80 -9.68 -1.50
CA HIS A 34 -4.79 -10.75 -1.52
C HIS A 34 -4.85 -11.54 -0.20
N GLU A 35 -3.69 -11.87 0.39
CA GLU A 35 -3.61 -12.61 1.65
C GLU A 35 -4.15 -11.78 2.81
N LEU A 36 -3.80 -10.50 2.85
CA LEU A 36 -4.30 -9.55 3.85
C LEU A 36 -5.81 -9.33 3.72
N ASP A 37 -6.32 -9.27 2.50
CA ASP A 37 -7.76 -9.15 2.23
C ASP A 37 -8.51 -10.42 2.67
N CYS A 38 -8.01 -11.60 2.30
CA CYS A 38 -8.60 -12.88 2.72
C CYS A 38 -8.61 -13.04 4.25
N ASP A 39 -7.49 -12.77 4.92
CA ASP A 39 -7.41 -12.79 6.39
C ASP A 39 -8.39 -11.76 7.00
N GLY A 40 -8.43 -10.54 6.46
CA GLY A 40 -9.36 -9.50 6.88
C GLY A 40 -10.83 -9.92 6.77
N ILE A 41 -11.23 -10.46 5.63
CA ILE A 41 -12.59 -10.94 5.36
C ILE A 41 -12.93 -12.13 6.26
N SER A 42 -12.01 -13.07 6.46
CA SER A 42 -12.25 -14.24 7.31
C SER A 42 -12.61 -13.86 8.75
N ARG A 43 -12.09 -12.72 9.25
CA ARG A 43 -12.41 -12.18 10.59
C ARG A 43 -13.77 -11.50 10.67
N ILE A 44 -14.33 -11.11 9.52
CA ILE A 44 -15.63 -10.42 9.42
C ILE A 44 -16.76 -11.44 9.21
N VAL A 45 -16.51 -12.48 8.41
CA VAL A 45 -17.50 -13.52 8.09
C VAL A 45 -18.01 -14.20 9.36
N GLY A 46 -19.33 -14.28 9.52
CA GLY A 46 -19.99 -14.88 10.67
C GLY A 46 -20.03 -14.01 11.94
N GLY A 47 -19.41 -12.82 11.93
CA GLY A 47 -19.43 -11.87 13.04
C GLY A 47 -20.58 -10.85 12.97
N ASN A 48 -20.80 -10.13 14.07
CA ASN A 48 -21.68 -8.96 14.09
C ASN A 48 -20.96 -7.74 13.50
N PHE A 49 -21.63 -7.03 12.59
CA PHE A 49 -21.11 -5.81 11.97
C PHE A 49 -20.62 -4.76 12.98
N GLY A 50 -21.30 -4.58 14.12
CA GLY A 50 -20.91 -3.63 15.16
C GLY A 50 -19.57 -3.95 15.85
N ASN A 51 -19.09 -5.20 15.75
CA ASN A 51 -17.81 -5.63 16.30
C ASN A 51 -16.65 -5.48 15.30
N VAL A 52 -16.95 -5.21 14.03
CA VAL A 52 -15.92 -5.04 12.99
C VAL A 52 -15.11 -3.78 13.29
N LYS A 53 -13.79 -3.93 13.38
CA LYS A 53 -12.86 -2.82 13.62
C LYS A 53 -11.76 -2.83 12.56
N PHE A 54 -11.69 -1.77 11.77
CA PHE A 54 -10.61 -1.56 10.81
C PHE A 54 -9.47 -0.79 11.47
N LYS A 55 -8.30 -1.42 11.61
CA LYS A 55 -7.10 -0.74 12.14
C LYS A 55 -6.25 -0.27 10.98
N ARG A 56 -5.63 0.92 11.11
CA ARG A 56 -4.73 1.47 10.07
C ARG A 56 -3.53 0.55 9.77
N LYS A 57 -3.06 -0.19 10.77
CA LYS A 57 -1.98 -1.17 10.62
C LYS A 57 -2.35 -2.40 9.80
N ASP A 58 -3.64 -2.71 9.68
CA ASP A 58 -4.16 -3.86 8.93
C ASP A 58 -4.40 -3.48 7.46
N LYS A 59 -4.16 -2.20 7.08
CA LYS A 59 -4.31 -1.71 5.71
C LYS A 59 -3.11 -2.14 4.86
N VAL A 60 -3.39 -2.44 3.59
CA VAL A 60 -2.36 -2.56 2.55
C VAL A 60 -1.65 -1.21 2.31
N ILE A 61 -0.33 -1.23 2.41
CA ILE A 61 0.58 -0.13 2.12
C ILE A 61 1.08 -0.30 0.68
N THR A 62 0.64 0.61 -0.18
CA THR A 62 0.99 0.65 -1.60
C THR A 62 2.39 1.20 -1.82
N LEU A 63 3.04 0.83 -2.92
CA LEU A 63 4.34 1.38 -3.30
C LEU A 63 4.34 2.91 -3.49
N ALA A 64 3.20 3.49 -3.91
CA ALA A 64 3.03 4.94 -4.00
C ALA A 64 3.21 5.66 -2.64
N SER A 65 3.04 4.96 -1.51
CA SER A 65 3.21 5.53 -0.18
C SER A 65 4.64 5.94 0.13
N VAL A 66 5.62 5.39 -0.60
CA VAL A 66 7.04 5.74 -0.47
C VAL A 66 7.22 7.24 -0.75
N ASN A 67 6.57 7.74 -1.79
CA ASN A 67 6.66 9.15 -2.20
C ASN A 67 5.51 10.00 -1.63
N ASN A 68 4.33 9.41 -1.47
CA ASN A 68 3.12 10.12 -1.08
C ASN A 68 2.80 9.89 0.40
N SER A 69 3.74 10.18 1.29
CA SER A 69 3.54 10.09 2.73
C SER A 69 4.11 11.27 3.49
N ALA A 70 3.48 11.56 4.63
CA ALA A 70 3.93 12.57 5.57
C ALA A 70 4.14 11.93 6.94
N LYS A 71 5.19 12.34 7.64
CA LYS A 71 5.44 11.93 9.02
C LYS A 71 4.68 12.87 9.97
N ILE A 72 3.73 12.32 10.71
CA ILE A 72 2.95 13.04 11.72
C ILE A 72 3.32 12.44 13.08
N GLY A 73 4.09 13.19 13.87
CA GLY A 73 4.68 12.68 15.11
C GLY A 73 5.63 11.50 14.84
N LYS A 74 5.28 10.32 15.36
CA LYS A 74 6.05 9.08 15.18
C LYS A 74 5.51 8.19 14.04
N GLU A 75 4.34 8.51 13.48
CA GLU A 75 3.69 7.69 12.47
C GLU A 75 3.91 8.26 11.06
N LYS A 76 4.13 7.37 10.09
CA LYS A 76 4.15 7.70 8.66
C LYS A 76 2.75 7.47 8.10
N ILE A 77 2.12 8.52 7.60
CA ILE A 77 0.76 8.47 7.07
C ILE A 77 0.82 8.67 5.56
N THR A 78 0.27 7.73 4.80
CA THR A 78 0.10 7.88 3.36
C THR A 78 -1.00 8.89 3.07
N VAL A 79 -0.73 9.84 2.20
CA VAL A 79 -1.66 10.91 1.81
C VAL A 79 -1.76 10.93 0.31
N ASP A 80 -2.99 10.88 -0.22
CA ASP A 80 -3.21 11.15 -1.63
C ASP A 80 -3.06 12.66 -1.89
N PRO A 81 -2.06 13.11 -2.67
CA PRO A 81 -1.80 14.54 -2.86
C PRO A 81 -2.99 15.28 -3.49
N LEU A 82 -3.74 14.61 -4.38
CA LEU A 82 -4.88 15.22 -5.05
C LEU A 82 -6.04 15.43 -4.08
N THR A 83 -6.38 14.41 -3.29
CA THR A 83 -7.38 14.55 -2.22
C THR A 83 -6.99 15.63 -1.20
N LEU A 84 -5.71 15.72 -0.84
CA LEU A 84 -5.23 16.76 0.07
C LEU A 84 -5.41 18.16 -0.55
N PHE A 85 -4.99 18.32 -1.81
CA PHE A 85 -5.13 19.57 -2.56
C PHE A 85 -6.60 20.01 -2.62
N HIS A 86 -7.51 19.12 -3.01
CA HIS A 86 -8.95 19.42 -3.05
C HIS A 86 -9.50 19.87 -1.69
N ARG A 87 -9.10 19.21 -0.59
CA ARG A 87 -9.53 19.62 0.76
C ARG A 87 -9.04 21.01 1.13
N ILE A 88 -7.80 21.35 0.79
CA ILE A 88 -7.24 22.70 1.01
C ILE A 88 -8.01 23.74 0.20
N CYS A 89 -8.36 23.43 -1.05
CA CYS A 89 -9.14 24.33 -1.90
C CYS A 89 -10.57 24.58 -1.38
N VAL A 90 -11.21 23.56 -0.82
CA VAL A 90 -12.58 23.65 -0.29
C VAL A 90 -12.61 24.27 1.11
N ALA A 91 -11.57 24.09 1.92
CA ALA A 91 -11.47 24.67 3.26
C ALA A 91 -11.19 26.19 3.28
N LYS A 92 -11.39 26.86 2.14
CA LYS A 92 -11.15 28.29 1.95
C LYS A 92 -12.40 29.12 2.24
#